data_AF-A0A3E2HR36-F1
#
_entry.id   AF-A0A3E2HR36-F1
#
_cell.length_a   1.000
_cell.length_b   1.000
_cell.length_c   1.000
_cell.angle_alpha   90.00
_cell.angle_beta   90.00
_cell.angle_gamma   90.00
#
_symmetry.space_group_name_H-M   'P 1'
#
loop_
_entity.id
_entity.type
_entity.pdbx_description
1 polymer ?
#
loop_
_entity_poly.entity_id
_entity_poly.type
_entity_poly.pdbx_seq_one_letter_code
_entity_poly.pdbx_strand_id
1 'polypeptide(L)'
;MKSIAAAQHPKVLESAIKAAFQAGDNDDDDGLSIPETVKALEKLSGKTLSSAAIEGACNNCGINTSREMTYDEFKSLIEHLEREGSL
;
A
#
# COMPACT_ATOMS: atom_id res chain seq x y z
N MET A 1 -6.41 -35.72 10.32
CA MET A 1 -6.73 -34.28 10.42
C MET A 1 -5.93 -33.57 9.35
N LYS A 2 -6.58 -32.98 8.34
CA LYS A 2 -5.87 -32.26 7.27
C LYS A 2 -5.45 -30.90 7.82
N SER A 3 -4.15 -30.67 7.89
CA SER A 3 -3.55 -29.40 8.28
C SER A 3 -3.98 -28.35 7.25
N ILE A 4 -4.73 -27.34 7.70
CA ILE A 4 -4.96 -26.12 6.94
C ILE A 4 -3.66 -25.32 7.01
N ALA A 5 -2.82 -25.45 5.98
CA ALA A 5 -1.74 -24.51 5.77
C ALA A 5 -2.40 -23.13 5.56
N ALA A 6 -2.20 -22.21 6.51
CA ALA A 6 -2.43 -20.81 6.24
C ALA A 6 -1.61 -20.48 4.99
N ALA A 7 -2.27 -20.06 3.91
CA ALA A 7 -1.59 -19.56 2.73
C ALA A 7 -0.74 -18.37 3.21
N GLN A 8 0.56 -18.61 3.40
CA GLN A 8 1.52 -17.54 3.59
C GLN A 8 1.58 -16.79 2.27
N HIS A 9 0.72 -15.78 2.11
CA HIS A 9 0.99 -14.71 1.17
C HIS A 9 2.40 -14.23 1.50
N PRO A 10 3.34 -14.23 0.54
CA PRO A 10 4.68 -13.74 0.81
C PRO A 10 4.56 -12.28 1.22
N LYS A 11 4.80 -12.01 2.51
CA LYS A 11 4.80 -10.65 3.06
C LYS A 11 5.71 -9.80 2.18
N VAL A 12 5.19 -8.69 1.67
CA VAL A 12 6.00 -7.74 0.90
C VAL A 12 7.18 -7.32 1.77
N LEU A 13 8.39 -7.48 1.22
CA LEU A 13 9.62 -7.13 1.91
C LEU A 13 9.66 -5.63 2.20
N GLU A 14 10.09 -5.24 3.39
CA GLU A 14 10.17 -3.83 3.79
C GLU A 14 11.04 -2.99 2.84
N SER A 15 12.09 -3.57 2.27
CA SER A 15 12.89 -2.92 1.23
C SER A 15 12.10 -2.63 -0.05
N ALA A 16 11.16 -3.50 -0.42
CA ALA A 16 10.29 -3.29 -1.58
C ALA A 16 9.24 -2.21 -1.29
N ILE A 17 8.69 -2.19 -0.06
CA ILE A 17 7.78 -1.12 0.40
C ILE A 17 8.47 0.23 0.32
N LYS A 18 9.71 0.33 0.83
CA LYS A 18 10.51 1.56 0.77
C LYS A 18 10.81 1.99 -0.66
N ALA A 19 11.23 1.06 -1.51
CA ALA A 19 11.50 1.36 -2.92
C ALA A 19 10.24 1.84 -3.66
N ALA A 20 9.08 1.24 -3.38
CA ALA A 20 7.81 1.65 -3.96
C ALA A 20 7.37 3.04 -3.50
N PHE A 21 7.52 3.35 -2.21
CA PHE A 21 7.26 4.67 -1.65
C PHE A 21 8.10 5.75 -2.36
N GLN A 22 9.43 5.56 -2.37
CA GLN A 22 10.37 6.49 -3.02
C GLN A 22 10.14 6.63 -4.52
N ALA A 23 9.66 5.57 -5.18
CA ALA A 23 9.36 5.62 -6.61
C ALA A 23 7.98 6.24 -6.90
N GLY A 24 7.12 6.39 -5.89
CA GLY A 24 5.79 6.98 -5.98
C GLY A 24 5.80 8.49 -5.76
N ASP A 25 6.64 8.96 -4.83
CA ASP A 25 6.91 10.36 -4.49
C ASP A 25 7.57 11.03 -5.71
N ASN A 26 6.81 11.82 -6.48
CA ASN A 26 7.32 12.41 -7.73
C ASN A 26 7.77 13.86 -7.58
N ASP A 27 7.40 14.52 -6.50
CA ASP A 27 7.78 15.90 -6.18
C ASP A 27 8.84 16.00 -5.08
N ASP A 28 9.35 14.85 -4.60
CA ASP A 28 10.42 14.72 -3.60
C ASP A 28 10.05 15.42 -2.28
N ASP A 29 8.79 15.30 -1.87
CA ASP A 29 8.23 15.97 -0.69
C ASP A 29 8.16 15.08 0.58
N ASP A 30 8.70 13.86 0.49
CA ASP A 30 8.68 12.81 1.53
C ASP A 30 7.26 12.30 1.87
N GLY A 31 6.30 12.48 0.95
CA GLY A 31 4.91 12.08 1.07
C GLY A 31 4.36 11.39 -0.18
N LEU A 32 3.14 10.88 -0.09
CA LEU A 32 2.38 10.39 -1.24
C LEU A 32 0.96 10.95 -1.24
N SER A 33 0.60 11.68 -2.29
CA SER A 33 -0.80 11.93 -2.61
C SER A 33 -1.52 10.62 -3.01
N ILE A 34 -2.86 10.63 -3.11
CA ILE A 34 -3.61 9.45 -3.58
C ILE A 34 -3.18 9.00 -4.99
N PRO A 35 -3.03 9.89 -5.99
CA PRO A 35 -2.50 9.51 -7.30
C PRO A 35 -1.11 8.87 -7.26
N GLU A 36 -0.25 9.30 -6.34
CA GLU A 36 1.10 8.76 -6.18
C GLU A 36 1.10 7.42 -5.47
N THR A 37 0.21 7.26 -4.49
CA THR A 37 -0.06 5.98 -3.84
C THR A 37 -0.51 4.93 -4.87
N VAL A 38 -1.35 5.29 -5.86
CA VAL A 38 -1.72 4.39 -6.97
C VAL A 38 -0.47 3.88 -7.69
N LYS A 39 0.41 4.79 -8.11
CA LYS A 39 1.64 4.43 -8.85
C LYS A 39 2.59 3.60 -7.99
N ALA A 40 2.72 3.94 -6.70
CA ALA A 40 3.56 3.21 -5.75
C ALA A 40 3.07 1.75 -5.61
N LEU A 41 1.76 1.55 -5.42
CA LEU A 41 1.16 0.21 -5.31
C LEU A 41 1.24 -0.59 -6.61
N GLU A 42 1.08 0.07 -7.76
CA GLU A 42 1.26 -0.56 -9.07
C GLU A 42 2.71 -1.02 -9.29
N LYS A 43 3.71 -0.18 -8.94
CA LYS A 43 5.13 -0.57 -8.98
C LYS A 43 5.45 -1.71 -8.02
N LEU A 44 4.81 -1.72 -6.84
CA LEU A 44 5.04 -2.73 -5.81
C LEU A 44 4.47 -4.10 -6.19
N SER A 45 3.25 -4.14 -6.70
CA SER A 45 2.46 -5.37 -6.85
C SER A 45 2.21 -5.79 -8.31
N GLY A 46 2.44 -4.88 -9.26
CA GLY A 46 2.01 -5.04 -10.65
C GLY A 46 0.50 -4.93 -10.86
N LYS A 47 -0.28 -4.61 -9.81
CA LYS A 47 -1.73 -4.42 -9.86
C LYS A 47 -2.08 -2.95 -9.78
N THR A 48 -2.95 -2.50 -10.67
CA THR A 48 -3.52 -1.17 -10.61
C THR A 48 -4.78 -1.19 -9.73
N LEU A 49 -4.77 -0.42 -8.64
CA LEU A 49 -5.95 -0.16 -7.81
C LEU A 49 -6.52 1.22 -8.15
N SER A 50 -7.84 1.37 -8.12
CA SER A 50 -8.46 2.67 -8.34
C SER A 50 -8.25 3.59 -7.13
N SER A 51 -8.21 4.91 -7.37
CA SER A 51 -8.13 5.91 -6.30
C SER A 51 -9.23 5.71 -5.25
N ALA A 52 -10.45 5.39 -5.66
CA ALA A 52 -11.57 5.14 -4.74
C ALA A 52 -11.35 3.88 -3.86
N ALA A 53 -10.74 2.82 -4.41
CA ALA A 53 -10.40 1.64 -3.61
C ALA A 53 -9.30 1.96 -2.57
N ILE A 54 -8.30 2.75 -2.97
CA ILE A 54 -7.24 3.21 -2.07
C ILE A 54 -7.80 4.13 -0.99
N GLU A 55 -8.64 5.09 -1.33
CA GLU A 55 -9.31 5.97 -0.35
C GLU A 55 -10.16 5.18 0.64
N GLY A 56 -10.88 4.16 0.18
CA GLY A 56 -11.62 3.24 1.04
C GLY A 56 -10.70 2.49 2.01
N ALA A 57 -9.58 1.97 1.52
CA ALA A 57 -8.59 1.29 2.35
C ALA A 57 -7.90 2.23 3.34
N CYS A 58 -7.58 3.47 2.94
CA CYS A 58 -7.06 4.52 3.82
C CYS A 58 -8.03 4.83 4.96
N ASN A 59 -9.32 4.99 4.66
CA ASN A 59 -10.36 5.23 5.65
C ASN A 59 -10.45 4.06 6.65
N ASN A 60 -10.37 2.82 6.19
CA ASN A 60 -10.34 1.63 7.06
C ASN A 60 -9.11 1.57 7.97
N CYS A 61 -8.00 2.19 7.54
CA CYS A 61 -6.76 2.28 8.32
C CYS A 61 -6.68 3.54 9.20
N GLY A 62 -7.66 4.46 9.12
CA GLY A 62 -7.60 5.75 9.80
C GLY A 62 -6.56 6.73 9.24
N ILE A 63 -6.15 6.53 7.97
CA ILE A 63 -5.18 7.38 7.28
C ILE A 63 -5.91 8.63 6.76
N ASN A 64 -5.34 9.81 7.04
CA ASN A 64 -5.91 11.07 6.57
C ASN A 64 -5.52 11.34 5.11
N THR A 65 -6.49 11.25 4.19
CA THR A 65 -6.29 11.49 2.76
C THR A 65 -6.40 12.95 2.33
N SER A 66 -6.63 13.89 3.27
CA SER A 66 -6.61 15.34 2.97
C SER A 66 -5.21 15.95 2.95
N ARG A 67 -4.17 15.15 3.21
CA ARG A 67 -2.74 15.47 3.14
C ARG A 67 -2.00 14.33 2.46
N GLU A 68 -0.72 14.51 2.11
CA GLU A 68 0.12 13.38 1.72
C GLU A 68 0.20 12.31 2.83
N MET A 69 0.29 11.08 2.38
CA MET A 69 0.51 9.89 3.18
C MET A 69 1.99 9.76 3.53
N THR A 70 2.29 9.58 4.80
CA THR A 70 3.65 9.31 5.26
C THR A 70 4.06 7.87 4.95
N TYR A 71 5.37 7.58 5.02
CA TYR A 71 5.87 6.22 4.85
C TYR A 71 5.22 5.18 5.78
N ASP A 72 5.00 5.53 7.05
CA ASP A 72 4.37 4.63 8.02
C ASP A 72 2.89 4.36 7.73
N GLU A 73 2.18 5.37 7.23
CA GLU A 73 0.80 5.21 6.76
C GLU A 73 0.74 4.36 5.49
N PHE A 74 1.68 4.54 4.55
CA PHE A 74 1.78 3.71 3.36
C PHE A 74 2.06 2.24 3.70
N LYS A 75 2.95 1.98 4.67
CA LYS A 75 3.19 0.63 5.20
C LYS A 75 1.92 0.03 5.82
N SER A 76 1.19 0.82 6.61
CA SER A 76 -0.07 0.39 7.24
C SER A 76 -1.14 0.05 6.19
N LEU A 77 -1.23 0.84 5.13
CA LEU A 77 -2.11 0.59 3.98
C LEU A 77 -1.77 -0.72 3.27
N ILE A 78 -0.48 -0.99 2.98
CA ILE A 78 -0.04 -2.24 2.36
C ILE A 78 -0.41 -3.43 3.23
N GLU A 79 -0.14 -3.39 4.54
CA GLU A 79 -0.50 -4.48 5.46
C GLU A 79 -2.01 -4.72 5.51
N HIS A 80 -2.84 -3.67 5.37
CA HIS A 80 -4.29 -3.83 5.22
C HIS A 80 -4.66 -4.50 3.89
N LEU A 81 -4.13 -4.02 2.78
CA LEU A 81 -4.44 -4.56 1.45
C LEU A 81 -3.95 -6.01 1.26
N GLU A 82 -2.82 -6.39 1.86
CA GLU A 82 -2.35 -7.78 1.90
C GLU A 82 -3.32 -8.69 2.67
N ARG A 83 -3.82 -8.23 3.83
CA ARG A 83 -4.78 -8.99 4.65
C ARG A 83 -6.12 -9.20 3.94
N GLU A 84 -6.55 -8.24 3.13
CA GLU A 84 -7.76 -8.31 2.31
C GLU A 84 -7.55 -9.07 0.98
N GLY A 85 -6.32 -9.49 0.66
CA GLY A 85 -5.99 -10.16 -0.61
C GLY A 85 -6.10 -9.25 -1.84
N SER A 86 -6.07 -7.94 -1.64
CA SER A 86 -6.10 -6.93 -2.71
C SER A 86 -4.74 -6.75 -3.37
N LEU A 87 -3.65 -6.99 -2.63
CA LEU A 87 -2.27 -7.06 -3.13
C LEU A 87 -1.82 -8.51 -3.33
#